data_AF-A0A380MYB7-F1
#
_entry.id   AF-A0A380MYB7-F1
#
_cell.length_a   1.000
_cell.length_b   1.000
_cell.length_c   1.000
_cell.angle_alpha   90.00
_cell.angle_beta   90.00
_cell.angle_gamma   90.00
#
_symmetry.space_group_name_H-M   'P 1'
#
loop_
_entity.id
_entity.type
_entity.pdbx_description
1 polymer ?
#
loop_
_entity_poly.entity_id
_entity_poly.type
_entity_poly.pdbx_seq_one_letter_code
_entity_poly.pdbx_strand_id
1 'polypeptide(L)'
;MDILYAAEERVVWQEVPDEVSLAFLISGCPLKCRGCHSAYARCPFIGQPLTQDYLEKRLLDYQGLLSCVLFLGGEWQLTALLACLMLVRSHGLKTCLYTGLDDIDARLMAQLT
;
A
#
# COMPACT_ATOMS: atom_id res chain seq x y z
N MET A 1 0.88 -16.92 8.12
CA MET A 1 1.50 -15.58 8.18
C MET A 1 0.93 -14.84 6.99
N ASP A 2 0.09 -13.85 7.24
CA ASP A 2 -0.65 -13.16 6.18
C ASP A 2 0.33 -12.26 5.41
N ILE A 3 0.25 -12.28 4.09
CA ILE A 3 1.14 -11.56 3.19
C ILE A 3 0.32 -10.84 2.12
N LEU A 4 0.71 -9.60 1.83
CA LEU A 4 0.14 -8.82 0.73
C LEU A 4 0.82 -9.23 -0.59
N TYR A 5 0.07 -9.14 -1.68
CA TYR A 5 0.61 -9.27 -3.04
C TYR A 5 0.42 -7.96 -3.78
N ALA A 6 1.51 -7.38 -4.27
CA ALA A 6 1.47 -6.18 -5.08
C ALA A 6 1.28 -6.58 -6.55
N ALA A 7 0.08 -6.37 -7.09
CA ALA A 7 -0.22 -6.55 -8.50
C ALA A 7 0.60 -5.59 -9.37
N GLU A 8 0.87 -4.39 -8.85
CA GLU A 8 1.68 -3.38 -9.49
C GLU A 8 2.49 -2.58 -8.46
N GLU A 9 3.64 -2.09 -8.89
CA GLU A 9 4.48 -1.14 -8.18
C GLU A 9 4.84 -0.01 -9.15
N ARG A 10 4.62 1.25 -8.77
CA ARG A 10 4.92 2.41 -9.61
C ARG A 10 5.39 3.60 -8.76
N VAL A 11 6.33 4.38 -9.27
CA VAL A 11 6.57 5.74 -8.75
C VAL A 11 5.56 6.68 -9.39
N VAL A 12 4.87 7.45 -8.57
CA VAL A 12 3.76 8.30 -8.98
C VAL A 12 3.85 9.70 -8.33
N TRP A 13 3.14 10.67 -8.91
CA TRP A 13 3.22 12.09 -8.51
C TRP A 13 1.87 12.77 -8.33
N GLN A 14 0.79 12.27 -8.95
CA GLN A 14 -0.50 12.97 -9.00
C GLN A 14 -1.52 12.37 -8.04
N GLU A 15 -1.26 11.15 -7.57
CA GLU A 15 -2.14 10.32 -6.78
C GLU A 15 -2.19 10.76 -5.31
N VAL A 16 -1.09 11.33 -4.82
CA VAL A 16 -1.01 11.97 -3.50
C VAL A 16 -0.50 13.40 -3.72
N PRO A 17 -1.32 14.43 -3.48
CA PRO A 17 -0.93 15.82 -3.68
C PRO A 17 0.37 16.17 -2.95
N ASP A 18 1.26 16.89 -3.63
CA ASP A 18 2.55 17.37 -3.11
C ASP A 18 3.57 16.28 -2.72
N GLU A 19 3.33 15.01 -3.06
CA GLU A 19 4.20 13.89 -2.70
C GLU A 19 4.77 13.17 -3.93
N VAL A 20 6.03 12.73 -3.83
CA VAL A 20 6.60 11.70 -4.72
C VAL A 20 6.41 10.35 -4.05
N SER A 21 5.49 9.54 -4.58
CA SER A 21 5.01 8.34 -3.91
C SER A 21 5.46 7.06 -4.60
N LEU A 22 5.91 6.07 -3.83
CA LEU A 22 5.94 4.68 -4.29
C LEU A 22 4.57 4.05 -4.03
N ALA A 23 3.85 3.74 -5.10
CA ALA A 23 2.50 3.20 -5.04
C ALA A 23 2.48 1.68 -5.26
N PHE A 24 1.77 0.98 -4.39
CA PHE A 24 1.49 -0.45 -4.50
C PHE A 24 -0.01 -0.68 -4.71
N LEU A 25 -0.38 -1.35 -5.80
CA LEU A 25 -1.73 -1.87 -5.98
C LEU A 25 -1.82 -3.26 -5.35
N ILE A 26 -2.54 -3.38 -4.24
CA ILE A 26 -2.64 -4.62 -3.49
C ILE A 26 -3.76 -5.50 -4.05
N SER A 27 -3.45 -6.77 -4.32
CA SER A 27 -4.39 -7.72 -4.90
C SER A 27 -5.22 -8.48 -3.85
N GLY A 28 -6.43 -8.88 -4.22
CA GLY A 28 -7.34 -9.64 -3.36
C GLY A 28 -8.46 -8.82 -2.71
N CYS A 29 -8.69 -7.59 -3.15
CA CYS A 29 -9.76 -6.75 -2.60
C CYS A 29 -11.14 -7.45 -2.70
N PRO A 30 -11.84 -7.68 -1.56
CA PRO A 30 -13.11 -8.40 -1.56
C PRO A 30 -14.32 -7.52 -1.90
N LEU A 31 -14.17 -6.19 -1.91
CA LEU A 31 -15.28 -5.22 -1.94
C LEU A 31 -16.06 -5.21 -3.26
N LYS A 32 -15.41 -5.60 -4.37
CA LYS A 32 -16.04 -5.69 -5.71
C LYS A 32 -16.86 -4.45 -6.10
N CYS A 33 -16.34 -3.26 -5.79
CA CYS A 33 -17.03 -1.99 -6.03
C CYS A 33 -17.48 -1.85 -7.50
N ARG A 34 -18.65 -1.24 -7.72
CA ARG A 34 -19.14 -0.94 -9.07
C ARG A 34 -18.17 0.02 -9.75
N GLY A 35 -17.77 -0.28 -10.98
CA GLY A 35 -16.82 0.55 -11.74
C GLY A 35 -15.37 0.43 -11.26
N CYS A 36 -15.00 -0.63 -10.52
CA CYS A 36 -13.64 -0.82 -10.04
C CYS A 36 -12.61 -0.79 -11.20
N HIS A 37 -11.69 0.18 -11.15
CA HIS A 37 -10.64 0.39 -12.14
C HIS A 37 -9.63 -0.76 -12.18
N SER A 38 -9.43 -1.41 -11.03
CA SER A 38 -8.48 -2.52 -10.85
C SER A 38 -9.20 -3.86 -10.68
N ALA A 39 -10.30 -4.05 -11.41
CA ALA A 39 -11.11 -5.27 -11.36
C ALA A 39 -10.32 -6.57 -11.57
N TYR A 40 -9.22 -6.51 -12.33
CA TYR A 40 -8.32 -7.64 -12.58
C TYR A 40 -7.54 -8.04 -11.31
N ALA A 41 -7.19 -7.10 -10.43
CA ALA A 41 -6.41 -7.32 -9.21
C ALA A 41 -7.24 -7.92 -8.07
N ARG A 42 -8.51 -8.28 -8.30
CA ARG A 42 -9.37 -8.94 -7.29
C ARG A 42 -8.95 -10.39 -7.00
N CYS A 43 -8.16 -11.01 -7.87
CA CYS A 43 -7.60 -12.33 -7.59
C CYS A 43 -6.49 -12.21 -6.52
N PRO A 44 -6.58 -12.94 -5.39
CA PRO A 44 -5.81 -12.67 -4.16
C PRO A 44 -4.30 -12.91 -4.21
N PHE A 45 -3.76 -13.38 -5.34
CA PHE A 45 -2.35 -13.75 -5.46
C PHE A 45 -1.72 -13.25 -6.77
N ILE A 46 -2.32 -12.24 -7.40
CA ILE A 46 -1.72 -11.60 -8.58
C ILE A 46 -0.59 -10.67 -8.14
N GLY A 47 0.52 -10.75 -8.86
CA GLY A 47 1.69 -9.91 -8.65
C GLY A 47 2.76 -10.57 -7.81
N GLN A 48 3.57 -9.75 -7.14
CA GLN A 48 4.68 -10.22 -6.32
C GLN A 48 4.33 -10.14 -4.84
N PRO A 49 4.79 -11.11 -4.01
CA PRO A 49 4.65 -10.99 -2.56
C PRO A 49 5.35 -9.73 -2.05
N LEU A 50 4.61 -8.86 -1.35
CA LEU A 50 5.13 -7.67 -0.71
C LEU A 50 5.57 -8.03 0.71
N THR A 51 6.76 -8.63 0.83
CA THR A 51 7.38 -8.91 2.12
C THR A 51 7.96 -7.64 2.73
N GLN A 52 8.18 -7.64 4.05
CA GLN A 52 8.88 -6.54 4.72
C GLN A 52 10.30 -6.37 4.17
N ASP A 53 11.03 -7.45 3.90
CA ASP A 53 12.38 -7.37 3.32
C ASP A 53 12.39 -6.76 1.92
N TYR A 54 11.39 -7.10 1.09
CA TYR A 54 11.24 -6.50 -0.23
C TYR A 54 10.91 -5.02 -0.12
N LEU A 55 9.93 -4.67 0.72
CA LEU A 55 9.54 -3.28 0.96
C LEU A 55 10.75 -2.46 1.47
N GLU A 56 11.44 -2.95 2.50
CA GLU A 56 12.68 -2.35 3.05
C GLU A 56 13.69 -2.06 1.95
N LYS A 57 13.96 -3.04 1.08
CA LYS A 57 14.85 -2.88 -0.05
C LYS A 57 14.40 -1.74 -0.98
N ARG A 58 13.09 -1.61 -1.28
CA ARG A 58 12.58 -0.52 -2.13
C ARG A 58 12.72 0.84 -1.45
N LEU A 59 12.48 0.92 -0.13
CA LEU A 59 12.67 2.17 0.62
C LEU A 59 14.13 2.64 0.57
N LEU A 60 15.07 1.71 0.68
CA LEU A 60 16.51 1.98 0.56
C LEU A 60 16.91 2.34 -0.88
N ASP A 61 16.43 1.59 -1.87
CA ASP A 61 16.73 1.84 -3.30
C ASP A 61 16.29 3.26 -3.72
N TYR A 62 15.25 3.82 -3.11
CA TYR A 62 14.74 5.17 -3.37
C TYR A 62 14.97 6.18 -2.24
N GLN A 63 15.93 5.92 -1.35
CA GLN A 63 16.19 6.80 -0.21
C GLN A 63 16.48 8.23 -0.67
N GLY A 64 15.77 9.21 -0.11
CA GLY A 64 15.89 10.63 -0.45
C GLY A 64 15.20 11.05 -1.76
N LEU A 65 14.58 10.12 -2.49
CA LEU A 65 13.80 10.39 -3.70
C LEU A 65 12.28 10.36 -3.46
N LEU A 66 11.84 9.51 -2.53
CA LEU A 66 10.44 9.41 -2.12
C LEU A 66 10.17 10.28 -0.90
N SER A 67 8.93 10.73 -0.81
CA SER A 67 8.38 11.40 0.39
C SER A 67 7.20 10.62 0.99
N CYS A 68 6.59 9.72 0.22
CA CYS A 68 5.42 8.94 0.63
C CYS A 68 5.43 7.51 0.04
N VAL A 69 4.74 6.59 0.71
CA VAL A 69 4.33 5.29 0.14
C VAL A 69 2.81 5.21 0.15
N LEU A 70 2.23 4.91 -1.01
CA LEU A 70 0.79 4.77 -1.22
C LEU A 70 0.42 3.29 -1.34
N PHE A 71 -0.52 2.86 -0.51
CA PHE A 71 -1.16 1.55 -0.65
C PHE A 71 -2.56 1.75 -1.27
N LEU A 72 -2.80 1.15 -2.43
CA LEU A 72 -4.13 1.09 -3.04
C LEU A 72 -4.76 -0.25 -2.64
N GLY A 73 -5.60 -0.21 -1.60
CA GLY A 73 -6.13 -1.38 -0.92
C GLY A 73 -5.15 -2.03 0.07
N GLY A 74 -5.44 -3.27 0.45
CA GLY A 74 -4.66 -4.09 1.37
C GLY A 74 -5.23 -4.14 2.79
N GLU A 75 -6.21 -3.30 3.11
CA GLU A 75 -6.82 -3.16 4.43
C GLU A 75 -7.55 -4.43 4.89
N TRP A 76 -7.98 -5.28 3.96
CA TRP A 76 -8.55 -6.60 4.26
C TRP A 76 -7.54 -7.58 4.87
N GLN A 77 -6.24 -7.30 4.79
CA GLN A 77 -5.18 -8.00 5.52
C GLN A 77 -4.51 -7.05 6.52
N LEU A 78 -5.27 -6.71 7.55
CA LEU A 78 -4.92 -5.73 8.58
C LEU A 78 -3.48 -5.88 9.13
N THR A 79 -3.10 -7.07 9.58
CA THR A 79 -1.79 -7.29 10.21
C THR A 79 -0.64 -7.06 9.24
N ALA A 80 -0.77 -7.54 7.99
CA ALA A 80 0.27 -7.40 6.98
C ALA A 80 0.41 -5.94 6.52
N LEU A 81 -0.72 -5.24 6.28
CA LEU A 81 -0.70 -3.82 5.93
C LEU A 81 -0.14 -2.97 7.05
N LEU A 82 -0.57 -3.19 8.30
CA LEU A 82 -0.07 -2.44 9.46
C LEU A 82 1.45 -2.57 9.59
N ALA A 83 1.98 -3.78 9.42
CA ALA A 83 3.41 -4.04 9.46
C ALA A 83 4.18 -3.29 8.35
N CYS A 84 3.58 -3.16 7.15
CA CYS A 84 4.15 -2.37 6.06
C CYS A 84 4.12 -0.86 6.37
N LEU A 85 2.98 -0.34 6.86
CA LEU A 85 2.82 1.08 7.19
C LEU A 85 3.82 1.50 8.28
N MET A 86 3.96 0.70 9.34
CA MET A 86 4.92 0.97 10.42
C MET A 86 6.36 0.97 9.90
N LEU A 87 6.70 0.05 8.99
CA LEU A 87 8.02 0.00 8.37
C LEU A 87 8.30 1.29 7.59
N VAL A 88 7.38 1.71 6.72
CA VAL A 88 7.52 2.96 5.96
C VAL A 88 7.68 4.17 6.89
N ARG A 89 6.86 4.27 7.94
CA ARG A 89 6.95 5.35 8.93
C ARG A 89 8.30 5.37 9.66
N SER A 90 8.91 4.22 9.90
CA SER A 90 10.23 4.13 10.53
C SER A 90 11.36 4.70 9.65
N HIS A 91 11.15 4.77 8.34
CA HIS A 91 12.04 5.44 7.39
C HIS A 91 11.76 6.95 7.25
N GLY A 92 10.85 7.49 8.05
CA GLY A 92 10.50 8.92 8.03
C GLY A 92 9.66 9.34 6.82
N LEU A 93 9.13 8.40 6.05
CA LEU A 93 8.24 8.64 4.92
C LEU A 93 6.79 8.73 5.38
N LYS A 94 5.98 9.51 4.66
CA LYS A 94 4.52 9.50 4.84
C LYS A 94 3.92 8.19 4.34
N THR A 95 2.76 7.83 4.88
CA THR A 95 1.99 6.69 4.39
C THR A 95 0.57 7.11 4.05
N CYS A 96 0.13 6.71 2.85
CA CYS A 96 -1.21 6.95 2.36
C CYS A 96 -1.90 5.61 2.06
N LEU A 97 -3.20 5.53 2.33
CA LEU A 97 -4.04 4.39 1.99
C LEU A 97 -5.24 4.87 1.19
N TYR A 98 -5.39 4.37 -0.03
CA TYR A 98 -6.64 4.49 -0.78
C TYR A 98 -7.48 3.24 -0.49
N THR A 99 -8.64 3.43 0.14
CA THR A 99 -9.57 2.36 0.47
C THR A 99 -10.96 2.65 -0.08
N GLY A 100 -11.73 1.59 -0.35
CA GLY A 100 -13.15 1.68 -0.71
C GLY A 100 -14.09 1.58 0.49
N LEU A 101 -13.55 1.50 1.71
CA LEU A 101 -14.31 1.48 2.95
C LEU A 101 -14.55 2.90 3.46
N ASP A 102 -15.72 3.13 4.08
CA ASP A 102 -16.03 4.41 4.73
C ASP A 102 -15.21 4.61 6.02
N ASP A 103 -14.90 3.50 6.72
CA ASP A 103 -14.10 3.47 7.94
C ASP A 103 -13.10 2.30 7.90
N ILE A 104 -11.96 2.47 8.56
CA ILE A 104 -10.94 1.41 8.71
C ILE A 104 -10.52 1.25 10.18
N ASP A 105 -9.83 0.15 10.50
CA ASP A 105 -9.33 -0.11 11.84
C ASP A 105 -8.45 1.06 12.34
N ALA A 106 -8.70 1.50 13.58
CA ALA A 106 -8.02 2.64 14.18
C ALA A 106 -6.49 2.50 14.21
N ARG A 107 -5.97 1.27 14.23
CA ARG A 107 -4.53 1.00 14.15
C ARG A 107 -3.93 1.38 12.80
N LEU A 108 -4.68 1.16 11.71
CA LEU A 108 -4.26 1.64 10.38
C LEU A 108 -4.33 3.16 10.35
N MET A 109 -5.44 3.75 10.79
CA MET A 109 -5.61 5.22 10.84
C MET A 109 -4.46 5.91 11.56
N ALA A 110 -4.01 5.37 12.68
CA ALA A 110 -2.90 5.93 13.46
C ALA A 110 -1.55 5.97 12.71
N GLN A 111 -1.40 5.20 11.64
CA GLN A 111 -0.18 5.21 10.83
C GLN A 111 -0.27 6.16 9.62
N LEU A 112 -1.46 6.51 9.13
CA LEU A 112 -1.65 7.36 7.95
C LEU A 112 -1.31 8.84 8.23
N THR A 113 -0.69 9.53 7.26
CA THR A 113 -0.17 10.90 7.39
C THR A 113 -0.16 11.67 6.10
#